data_AF-A0A7Y5KF96-F1
#
_entry.id   AF-A0A7Y5KF96-F1
#
_cell.length_a   1.000
_cell.length_b   1.000
_cell.length_c   1.000
_cell.angle_alpha   90.00
_cell.angle_beta   90.00
_cell.angle_gamma   90.00
#
_symmetry.space_group_name_H-M   'P 1'
#
loop_
_entity.id
_entity.type
_entity.pdbx_description
1 polymer ?
#
loop_
_entity_poly.entity_id
_entity_poly.type
_entity_poly.pdbx_seq_one_letter_code
_entity_poly.pdbx_strand_id
1 'polypeptide(L)'
;MPKKVFISYSHKQGEWVWKNLVPCLRAGGAEVRIDIERFCAGKDVTAQMDAEQDASDLSVLVLSREYLASPMCQHEMQRAIACNKFVGVVRADCAVPDEIKKTLYVDLRDDKAADKWDLLMRECEADLGATVPNWLHARDEVVRYLQRGDSVNLLVTHKPKWRELIIHLQKDHFSDFGMVDLQSPATTSRRGLVAEMLKVCGSTLPVPPEPEDLVTLGQVFEKRPTPVRIALIDFDMVAHRKQYEVDLFASLRFLIMTNRKLILLIQSRIPFIKLLPTNHPLSSITDLKTVELHGRPSHPHRLKKLACVGATINPRCG
;
A
#
# COMPACT_ATOMS: atom_id res chain seq x y z
N MET A 1 7.59 18.30 -5.61
CA MET A 1 8.00 17.71 -4.31
C MET A 1 6.76 17.06 -3.69
N PRO A 2 6.87 15.98 -2.91
CA PRO A 2 5.71 15.39 -2.24
C PRO A 2 5.09 16.39 -1.26
N LYS A 3 3.76 16.45 -1.21
CA LYS A 3 3.05 17.33 -0.27
C LYS A 3 3.23 16.82 1.16
N LYS A 4 3.59 17.71 2.08
CA LYS A 4 3.77 17.39 3.49
C LYS A 4 2.45 17.48 4.22
N VAL A 5 2.00 16.35 4.75
CA VAL A 5 0.69 16.24 5.42
C VAL A 5 0.90 15.92 6.89
N PHE A 6 0.49 16.83 7.76
CA PHE A 6 0.40 16.59 9.19
C PHE A 6 -0.93 15.93 9.55
N ILE A 7 -0.92 14.84 10.31
CA ILE A 7 -2.16 14.20 10.77
C ILE A 7 -2.36 14.47 12.26
N SER A 8 -3.40 15.24 12.57
CA SER A 8 -3.87 15.43 13.94
C SER A 8 -5.06 14.49 14.19
N TYR A 9 -4.97 13.66 15.23
CA TYR A 9 -5.98 12.66 15.56
C TYR A 9 -5.98 12.37 17.07
N SER A 10 -7.09 11.85 17.58
CA SER A 10 -7.10 11.28 18.94
C SER A 10 -6.46 9.90 18.93
N HIS A 11 -5.63 9.56 19.93
CA HIS A 11 -5.08 8.20 20.07
C HIS A 11 -6.15 7.09 20.08
N LYS A 12 -7.39 7.39 20.46
CA LYS A 12 -8.53 6.45 20.38
C LYS A 12 -8.89 6.04 18.95
N GLN A 13 -8.47 6.83 17.95
CA GLN A 13 -8.64 6.56 16.52
C GLN A 13 -7.35 6.07 15.87
N GLY A 14 -6.29 5.86 16.66
CA GLY A 14 -4.95 5.57 16.14
C GLY A 14 -4.92 4.35 15.24
N GLU A 15 -5.61 3.26 15.62
CA GLU A 15 -5.62 2.06 14.79
C GLU A 15 -6.07 2.34 13.34
N TRP A 16 -7.15 3.11 13.16
CA TRP A 16 -7.64 3.46 11.82
C TRP A 16 -6.66 4.38 11.09
N VAL A 17 -6.08 5.36 11.79
CA VAL A 17 -5.10 6.28 11.19
C VAL A 17 -3.87 5.51 10.69
N TRP A 18 -3.30 4.66 11.54
CA TRP A 18 -2.09 3.89 11.25
C TRP A 18 -2.31 2.78 10.24
N LYS A 19 -3.45 2.09 10.31
CA LYS A 19 -3.76 0.99 9.39
C LYS A 19 -4.34 1.46 8.07
N ASN A 20 -5.05 2.59 7.99
CA ASN A 20 -5.78 2.94 6.76
C ASN A 20 -5.30 4.26 6.17
N LEU A 21 -5.38 5.36 6.93
CA LEU A 21 -5.10 6.70 6.40
C LEU A 21 -3.63 6.89 6.01
N VAL A 22 -2.70 6.61 6.93
CA VAL A 22 -1.26 6.81 6.74
C VAL A 22 -0.72 5.98 5.57
N PRO A 23 -1.00 4.66 5.46
CA PRO A 23 -0.52 3.87 4.33
C PRO A 23 -1.04 4.38 2.99
N CYS A 24 -2.32 4.76 2.91
CA CYS A 24 -2.90 5.26 1.67
C CYS A 24 -2.27 6.59 1.23
N LEU A 25 -2.07 7.53 2.15
CA LEU A 25 -1.41 8.81 1.84
C LEU A 25 0.05 8.61 1.41
N ARG A 26 0.81 7.77 2.14
CA ARG A 26 2.22 7.45 1.81
C ARG A 26 2.33 6.75 0.45
N ALA A 27 1.53 5.72 0.21
CA ALA A 27 1.50 5.00 -1.07
C ALA A 27 1.01 5.88 -2.23
N GLY A 28 0.16 6.87 -1.93
CA GLY A 28 -0.27 7.89 -2.89
C GLY A 28 0.76 8.98 -3.17
N GLY A 29 1.88 9.02 -2.43
CA GLY A 29 3.00 9.93 -2.66
C GLY A 29 3.10 11.14 -1.71
N ALA A 30 2.26 11.23 -0.68
CA ALA A 30 2.37 12.28 0.33
C ALA A 30 3.49 11.98 1.37
N GLU A 31 4.17 13.03 1.83
CA GLU A 31 5.08 12.96 2.98
C GLU A 31 4.25 13.11 4.27
N VAL A 32 3.86 11.99 4.87
CA VAL A 32 3.02 11.99 6.08
C VAL A 32 3.85 12.18 7.34
N ARG A 33 3.43 13.14 8.17
CA ARG A 33 4.00 13.49 9.48
C ARG A 33 2.97 13.21 10.57
N ILE A 34 3.40 12.47 11.58
CA ILE A 34 2.55 11.99 12.67
C ILE A 34 3.34 12.00 13.97
N ASP A 35 2.64 12.29 15.06
CA ASP A 35 3.11 12.52 16.43
C ASP A 35 4.16 11.50 16.94
N ILE A 36 3.98 10.21 16.69
CA ILE A 36 4.82 9.17 17.33
C ILE A 36 6.21 9.00 16.67
N GLU A 37 6.41 9.43 15.43
CA GLU A 37 7.62 9.06 14.66
C GLU A 37 8.81 10.02 14.82
N ARG A 38 8.64 11.23 15.38
CA ARG A 38 9.65 12.31 15.26
C ARG A 38 10.03 13.06 16.54
N PHE A 39 9.49 12.70 17.70
CA PHE A 39 9.86 13.38 18.94
C PHE A 39 11.20 12.93 19.49
N CYS A 40 12.04 13.90 19.85
CA CYS A 40 13.27 13.67 20.58
C CYS A 40 12.99 13.71 22.09
N ALA A 41 13.46 12.69 22.81
CA ALA A 41 13.40 12.68 24.27
C ALA A 41 14.12 13.92 24.85
N GLY A 42 13.53 14.52 25.89
CA GLY A 42 14.11 15.69 26.59
C GLY A 42 13.78 17.05 25.98
N LYS A 43 12.94 17.12 24.94
CA LYS A 43 12.41 18.37 24.39
C LYS A 43 10.92 18.52 24.70
N ASP A 44 10.46 19.77 24.76
CA ASP A 44 9.04 20.10 24.90
C ASP A 44 8.23 19.49 23.75
N VAL A 45 7.18 18.75 24.09
CA VAL A 45 6.37 18.01 23.10
C VAL A 45 5.54 18.97 22.27
N THR A 46 4.93 19.98 22.90
CA THR A 46 4.11 20.98 22.21
C THR A 46 4.92 21.77 21.20
N ALA A 47 6.13 22.22 21.57
CA ALA A 47 7.00 22.96 20.66
C ALA A 47 7.44 22.13 19.45
N GLN A 48 7.68 20.83 19.63
CA GLN A 48 8.00 19.92 18.52
C GLN A 48 6.79 19.68 17.61
N MET A 49 5.59 19.53 18.19
CA MET A 49 4.35 19.38 17.44
C MET A 49 4.04 20.62 16.59
N ASP A 50 4.15 21.80 17.18
CA ASP A 50 3.92 23.06 16.49
C ASP A 50 4.88 23.21 15.30
N ALA A 51 6.17 22.92 15.49
CA ALA A 51 7.18 22.98 14.44
C ALA A 51 6.91 21.99 13.29
N GLU A 52 6.49 20.75 13.59
CA GLU A 52 6.15 19.76 12.56
C GLU A 52 4.91 20.16 11.78
N GLN A 53 3.90 20.71 12.46
CA GLN A 53 2.71 21.24 11.82
C GLN A 53 3.03 22.47 10.95
N ASP A 54 3.90 23.39 11.42
CA ASP A 54 4.31 24.59 10.67
C ASP A 54 5.04 24.25 9.37
N ALA A 55 5.85 23.19 9.43
CA ALA A 55 6.62 22.72 8.29
C ALA A 55 5.78 21.85 7.31
N SER A 56 4.48 21.66 7.58
CA SER A 56 3.56 20.91 6.74
C SER A 56 2.76 21.83 5.81
N ASP A 57 2.42 21.32 4.62
CA ASP A 57 1.64 22.06 3.63
C ASP A 57 0.13 22.02 3.95
N LEU A 58 -0.31 20.94 4.61
CA LEU A 58 -1.71 20.68 4.96
C LEU A 58 -1.80 19.90 6.28
N SER A 59 -2.79 20.24 7.11
CA SER A 59 -3.18 19.45 8.28
C SER A 59 -4.46 18.64 7.99
N VAL A 60 -4.44 17.33 8.20
CA VAL A 60 -5.63 16.47 8.22
C VAL A 60 -6.10 16.36 9.66
N LEU A 61 -7.31 16.87 9.94
CA LEU A 61 -7.90 16.85 11.28
C LEU A 61 -8.91 15.71 11.38
N VAL A 62 -8.57 14.64 12.09
CA VAL A 62 -9.43 13.44 12.20
C VAL A 62 -10.41 13.61 13.36
N LEU A 63 -11.58 14.18 13.05
CA LEU A 63 -12.60 14.59 14.01
C LEU A 63 -13.37 13.40 14.60
N SER A 64 -13.55 13.47 15.91
CA SER A 64 -14.36 12.59 16.77
C SER A 64 -14.72 13.33 18.06
N ARG A 65 -15.52 12.72 18.94
CA ARG A 65 -15.78 13.31 20.26
C ARG A 65 -14.51 13.38 21.09
N GLU A 66 -13.69 12.34 21.01
CA GLU A 66 -12.43 12.21 21.73
C GLU A 66 -11.38 13.21 21.23
N TYR A 67 -11.35 13.46 19.93
CA TYR A 67 -10.54 14.54 19.34
C TYR A 67 -10.96 15.89 19.89
N LEU A 68 -12.25 16.20 19.84
CA LEU A 68 -12.79 17.48 20.29
C LEU A 68 -12.70 17.66 21.81
N ALA A 69 -12.56 16.59 22.58
CA ALA A 69 -12.36 16.64 24.03
C ALA A 69 -10.87 16.75 24.44
N SER A 70 -9.93 16.55 23.51
CA SER A 70 -8.50 16.58 23.78
C SER A 70 -7.94 18.00 23.68
N PRO A 71 -7.37 18.58 24.76
CA PRO A 71 -6.79 19.92 24.72
C PRO A 71 -5.68 20.07 23.67
N MET A 72 -4.87 19.02 23.49
CA MET A 72 -3.81 19.02 22.48
C MET A 72 -4.38 19.05 21.06
N CYS A 73 -5.38 18.22 20.77
CA CYS A 73 -6.01 18.20 19.45
C CYS A 73 -6.76 19.52 19.16
N GLN A 74 -7.34 20.16 20.18
CA GLN A 74 -7.93 21.48 20.06
C GLN A 74 -6.89 22.55 19.72
N HIS A 75 -5.72 22.54 20.38
CA HIS A 75 -4.60 23.43 20.08
C HIS A 75 -4.15 23.29 18.61
N GLU A 76 -3.88 22.06 18.17
CA GLU A 76 -3.50 21.78 16.78
C GLU A 76 -4.58 22.22 15.77
N MET A 77 -5.87 21.96 16.09
CA MET A 77 -7.00 22.36 15.26
C MET A 77 -7.09 23.89 15.12
N GLN A 78 -7.01 24.62 16.24
CA GLN A 78 -7.05 26.09 16.22
C GLN A 78 -5.91 26.66 15.40
N ARG A 79 -4.71 26.08 15.50
CA ARG A 79 -3.55 26.44 14.69
C ARG A 79 -3.79 26.19 13.20
N ALA A 80 -4.30 25.01 12.85
CA ALA A 80 -4.59 24.65 11.46
C ALA A 80 -5.65 25.58 10.82
N ILE A 81 -6.68 25.93 11.60
CA ILE A 81 -7.73 26.88 11.20
C ILE A 81 -7.14 28.28 11.01
N ALA A 82 -6.31 28.76 11.95
CA ALA A 82 -5.68 30.07 11.86
C ALA A 82 -4.78 30.21 10.61
N CYS A 83 -4.12 29.13 10.20
CA CYS A 83 -3.31 29.09 8.99
C CYS A 83 -4.13 28.85 7.70
N ASN A 84 -5.42 28.49 7.81
CA ASN A 84 -6.26 28.06 6.69
C ASN A 84 -5.61 26.94 5.85
N LYS A 85 -4.92 26.00 6.52
CA LYS A 85 -4.19 24.87 5.90
C LYS A 85 -4.69 23.55 6.46
N PHE A 86 -5.97 23.25 6.25
CA PHE A 86 -6.54 22.02 6.79
C PHE A 86 -7.60 21.37 5.91
N VAL A 87 -7.81 20.09 6.14
CA VAL A 87 -9.00 19.35 5.72
C VAL A 87 -9.55 18.59 6.92
N GLY A 88 -10.83 18.82 7.24
CA GLY A 88 -11.52 18.07 8.29
C GLY A 88 -11.93 16.69 7.79
N VAL A 89 -11.71 15.65 8.59
CA VAL A 89 -12.14 14.27 8.33
C VAL A 89 -13.01 13.81 9.49
N VAL A 90 -14.31 13.69 9.27
CA VAL A 90 -15.24 13.15 10.28
C VAL A 90 -15.14 11.63 10.26
N ARG A 91 -14.60 11.03 11.32
CA ARG A 91 -14.46 9.58 11.44
C ARG A 91 -15.47 8.94 12.40
N ALA A 92 -15.99 9.72 13.34
CA ALA A 92 -17.03 9.30 14.28
C ALA A 92 -18.03 10.43 14.54
N ASP A 93 -19.22 10.08 15.01
CA ASP A 93 -20.29 11.05 15.29
C ASP A 93 -19.86 12.10 16.31
N CYS A 94 -19.72 13.34 15.87
CA CYS A 94 -19.32 14.47 16.69
C CYS A 94 -19.99 15.76 16.23
N ALA A 95 -20.03 16.76 17.12
CA ALA A 95 -20.48 18.10 16.78
C ALA A 95 -19.35 18.83 16.06
N VAL A 96 -19.33 18.76 14.73
CA VAL A 96 -18.30 19.44 13.91
C VAL A 96 -18.31 20.95 14.22
N PRO A 97 -17.18 21.55 14.61
CA PRO A 97 -17.07 22.99 14.88
C PRO A 97 -17.52 23.84 13.68
N ASP A 98 -18.14 24.98 13.94
CA ASP A 98 -18.70 25.84 12.88
C ASP A 98 -17.62 26.41 11.96
N GLU A 99 -16.41 26.64 12.47
CA GLU A 99 -15.24 27.03 11.70
C GLU A 99 -14.90 26.00 10.62
N ILE A 100 -14.99 24.71 10.96
CA ILE A 100 -14.75 23.61 10.02
C ILE A 100 -15.92 23.47 9.05
N LYS A 101 -17.17 23.64 9.51
CA LYS A 101 -18.37 23.58 8.65
C LYS A 101 -18.36 24.65 7.53
N LYS A 102 -17.66 25.76 7.73
CA LYS A 102 -17.48 26.81 6.71
C LYS A 102 -16.60 26.36 5.54
N THR A 103 -15.85 25.27 5.71
CA THR A 103 -14.98 24.66 4.70
C THR A 103 -15.48 23.28 4.30
N LEU A 104 -15.02 22.77 3.16
CA LEU A 104 -15.34 21.39 2.76
C LEU A 104 -14.62 20.42 3.70
N TYR A 105 -15.37 19.65 4.46
CA TYR A 105 -14.87 18.50 5.22
C TYR A 105 -15.27 17.19 4.55
N VAL A 106 -14.52 16.14 4.84
CA VAL A 106 -14.74 14.79 4.33
C VAL A 106 -15.36 13.94 5.43
N ASP A 107 -16.44 13.23 5.11
CA ASP A 107 -17.05 12.26 6.01
C ASP A 107 -16.57 10.86 5.65
N LEU A 108 -15.76 10.25 6.52
CA LEU A 108 -15.21 8.90 6.39
C LEU A 108 -15.68 8.01 7.55
N ARG A 109 -16.92 8.19 8.01
CA ARG A 109 -17.55 7.21 8.93
C ARG A 109 -17.70 5.85 8.27
N ASP A 110 -17.95 5.83 6.95
CA ASP A 110 -17.93 4.64 6.10
C ASP A 110 -16.62 4.57 5.28
N ASP A 111 -15.80 3.57 5.58
CA ASP A 111 -14.52 3.33 4.91
C ASP A 111 -14.68 2.93 3.43
N LYS A 112 -15.89 2.55 3.00
CA LYS A 112 -16.19 2.18 1.61
C LYS A 112 -16.59 3.36 0.74
N ALA A 113 -16.73 4.56 1.31
CA ALA A 113 -17.13 5.77 0.59
C ALA A 113 -15.98 6.30 -0.30
N ALA A 114 -15.84 5.70 -1.49
CA ALA A 114 -14.73 6.00 -2.41
C ALA A 114 -14.69 7.47 -2.84
N ASP A 115 -15.83 8.12 -3.04
CA ASP A 115 -15.91 9.55 -3.40
C ASP A 115 -15.34 10.45 -2.30
N LYS A 116 -15.56 10.10 -1.03
CA LYS A 116 -15.05 10.83 0.13
C LYS A 116 -13.55 10.67 0.26
N TRP A 117 -13.06 9.45 0.11
CA TRP A 117 -11.62 9.19 0.03
C TRP A 117 -10.97 9.96 -1.13
N ASP A 118 -11.59 10.01 -2.30
CA ASP A 118 -11.07 10.71 -3.46
C ASP A 118 -10.94 12.23 -3.22
N LEU A 119 -11.85 12.83 -2.45
CA LEU A 119 -11.74 14.22 -2.01
C LEU A 119 -10.52 14.42 -1.10
N LEU A 120 -10.38 13.59 -0.06
CA LEU A 120 -9.26 13.67 0.88
C LEU A 120 -7.90 13.48 0.17
N MET A 121 -7.80 12.45 -0.67
CA MET A 121 -6.58 12.13 -1.41
C MET A 121 -6.18 13.28 -2.34
N ARG A 122 -7.16 13.92 -3.00
CA ARG A 122 -6.90 15.09 -3.86
C ARG A 122 -6.36 16.28 -3.08
N GLU A 123 -6.96 16.61 -1.94
CA GLU A 123 -6.47 17.72 -1.10
C GLU A 123 -5.04 17.45 -0.60
N CYS A 124 -4.72 16.19 -0.30
CA CYS A 124 -3.38 15.74 0.08
C CYS A 124 -2.40 15.59 -1.10
N GLU A 125 -2.82 15.87 -2.34
CA GLU A 125 -2.04 15.62 -3.57
C GLU A 125 -1.48 14.19 -3.66
N ALA A 126 -2.26 13.24 -3.17
CA ALA A 126 -1.95 11.82 -3.16
C ALA A 126 -2.80 11.07 -4.19
N ASP A 127 -2.22 10.10 -4.89
CA ASP A 127 -2.96 9.26 -5.84
C ASP A 127 -2.47 7.82 -5.82
N LEU A 128 -3.37 6.90 -5.43
CA LEU A 128 -3.12 5.46 -5.46
C LEU A 128 -3.28 4.86 -6.86
N GLY A 129 -3.74 5.64 -7.85
CA GLY A 129 -4.13 5.12 -9.16
C GLY A 129 -5.30 4.11 -9.10
N ALA A 130 -5.93 3.96 -7.93
CA ALA A 130 -7.08 3.12 -7.59
C ALA A 130 -7.98 3.89 -6.60
N THR A 131 -9.18 3.37 -6.32
CA THR A 131 -9.95 3.87 -5.17
C THR A 131 -9.29 3.36 -3.88
N VAL A 132 -9.31 4.18 -2.83
CA VAL A 132 -8.77 3.77 -1.51
C VAL A 132 -9.42 2.48 -0.99
N PRO A 133 -10.76 2.30 -1.05
CA PRO A 133 -11.38 1.05 -0.60
C PRO A 133 -10.88 -0.20 -1.36
N ASN A 134 -10.68 -0.12 -2.68
CA ASN A 134 -10.16 -1.25 -3.45
C ASN A 134 -8.71 -1.57 -3.06
N TRP A 135 -7.87 -0.54 -2.90
CA TRP A 135 -6.47 -0.70 -2.49
C TRP A 135 -6.35 -1.32 -1.10
N LEU A 136 -7.12 -0.83 -0.11
CA LEU A 136 -7.16 -1.36 1.25
C LEU A 136 -7.68 -2.81 1.27
N HIS A 137 -8.75 -3.09 0.53
CA HIS A 137 -9.30 -4.44 0.42
C HIS A 137 -8.27 -5.43 -0.15
N ALA A 138 -7.59 -5.07 -1.25
CA ALA A 138 -6.55 -5.89 -1.84
C ALA A 138 -5.40 -6.14 -0.87
N ARG A 139 -4.94 -5.10 -0.15
CA ARG A 139 -3.92 -5.26 0.88
C ARG A 139 -4.38 -6.24 1.96
N ASP A 140 -5.55 -6.02 2.55
CA ASP A 140 -6.05 -6.80 3.68
C ASP A 140 -6.24 -8.28 3.30
N GLU A 141 -6.73 -8.55 2.09
CA GLU A 141 -6.84 -9.92 1.56
C GLU A 141 -5.47 -10.57 1.36
N VAL A 142 -4.49 -9.84 0.78
CA VAL A 142 -3.12 -10.35 0.62
C VAL A 142 -2.51 -10.66 1.99
N VAL A 143 -2.60 -9.74 2.96
CA VAL A 143 -2.12 -9.96 4.33
C VAL A 143 -2.77 -11.20 4.93
N ARG A 144 -4.09 -11.31 4.83
CA ARG A 144 -4.86 -12.43 5.40
C ARG A 144 -4.43 -13.78 4.83
N TYR A 145 -4.21 -13.88 3.51
CA TYR A 145 -3.77 -15.12 2.89
C TYR A 145 -2.32 -15.46 3.23
N LEU A 146 -1.40 -14.50 3.11
CA LEU A 146 0.03 -14.72 3.41
C LEU A 146 0.27 -15.09 4.89
N GLN A 147 -0.52 -14.53 5.81
CA GLN A 147 -0.48 -14.90 7.24
C GLN A 147 -0.91 -16.36 7.49
N ARG A 148 -1.83 -16.89 6.68
CA ARG A 148 -2.29 -18.29 6.75
C ARG A 148 -1.34 -19.28 6.06
N GLY A 149 -0.27 -18.78 5.43
CA GLY A 149 0.65 -19.60 4.65
C GLY A 149 0.19 -19.87 3.22
N ASP A 150 -0.87 -19.21 2.76
CA ASP A 150 -1.35 -19.33 1.39
C ASP A 150 -0.51 -18.47 0.45
N SER A 151 -0.21 -18.99 -0.73
CA SER A 151 0.38 -18.18 -1.82
C SER A 151 -0.72 -17.39 -2.55
N VAL A 152 -0.38 -16.20 -3.03
CA VAL A 152 -1.32 -15.22 -3.60
C VAL A 152 -0.88 -14.79 -5.00
N ASN A 153 -1.82 -14.68 -5.93
CA ASN A 153 -1.69 -13.94 -7.18
C ASN A 153 -2.38 -12.58 -7.03
N LEU A 154 -1.61 -11.50 -6.92
CA LEU A 154 -2.08 -10.13 -7.01
C LEU A 154 -2.25 -9.74 -8.49
N LEU A 155 -3.48 -9.87 -8.98
CA LEU A 155 -3.85 -9.53 -10.34
C LEU A 155 -4.10 -8.02 -10.45
N VAL A 156 -3.22 -7.33 -11.16
CA VAL A 156 -3.23 -5.87 -11.30
C VAL A 156 -3.80 -5.47 -12.65
N THR A 157 -4.90 -4.71 -12.64
CA THR A 157 -5.45 -4.09 -13.86
C THR A 157 -5.21 -2.59 -13.87
N HIS A 158 -5.02 -2.00 -15.05
CA HIS A 158 -4.67 -0.58 -15.24
C HIS A 158 -3.32 -0.18 -14.60
N LYS A 159 -3.29 0.92 -13.82
CA LYS A 159 -2.05 1.50 -13.24
C LYS A 159 -2.21 1.91 -11.76
N PRO A 160 -2.69 1.03 -10.87
CA PRO A 160 -2.68 1.31 -9.44
C PRO A 160 -1.24 1.30 -8.91
N LYS A 161 -1.04 1.91 -7.74
CA LYS A 161 0.18 1.94 -6.94
C LYS A 161 0.42 0.59 -6.24
N TRP A 162 0.54 -0.46 -7.06
CA TRP A 162 0.71 -1.84 -6.59
C TRP A 162 2.09 -2.08 -5.97
N ARG A 163 3.13 -1.39 -6.46
CA ARG A 163 4.49 -1.53 -5.93
C ARG A 163 4.55 -0.97 -4.52
N GLU A 164 3.90 0.16 -4.29
CA GLU A 164 3.76 0.77 -2.97
C GLU A 164 2.94 -0.10 -2.01
N LEU A 165 1.94 -0.85 -2.52
CA LEU A 165 1.25 -1.88 -1.73
C LEU A 165 2.23 -2.97 -1.27
N ILE A 166 3.03 -3.53 -2.18
CA ILE A 166 4.01 -4.58 -1.83
C ILE A 166 5.08 -4.08 -0.85
N ILE A 167 5.57 -2.86 -1.03
CA ILE A 167 6.51 -2.21 -0.10
C ILE A 167 5.87 -2.07 1.29
N HIS A 168 4.61 -1.65 1.37
CA HIS A 168 3.88 -1.56 2.63
C HIS A 168 3.71 -2.94 3.30
N LEU A 169 3.40 -4.00 2.53
CA LEU A 169 3.34 -5.37 3.05
C LEU A 169 4.68 -5.81 3.67
N GLN A 170 5.80 -5.55 2.98
CA GLN A 170 7.14 -5.88 3.48
C GLN A 170 7.46 -5.12 4.77
N LYS A 171 7.17 -3.81 4.81
CA LYS A 171 7.54 -2.96 5.94
C LYS A 171 6.69 -3.27 7.18
N ASP A 172 5.38 -3.39 7.02
CA ASP A 172 4.44 -3.32 8.15
C ASP A 172 3.82 -4.68 8.53
N HIS A 173 3.93 -5.69 7.65
CA HIS A 173 3.32 -7.00 7.88
C HIS A 173 4.30 -8.18 7.82
N PHE A 174 5.33 -8.11 6.99
CA PHE A 174 6.23 -9.23 6.71
C PHE A 174 7.68 -8.76 6.54
N SER A 175 8.40 -8.54 7.64
CA SER A 175 9.79 -8.06 7.60
C SER A 175 10.78 -9.03 6.94
N ASP A 176 10.40 -10.31 6.80
CA ASP A 176 11.16 -11.37 6.14
C ASP A 176 10.80 -11.53 4.65
N PHE A 177 9.98 -10.64 4.10
CA PHE A 177 9.46 -10.71 2.74
C PHE A 177 10.49 -10.24 1.72
N GLY A 178 10.99 -11.15 0.90
CA GLY A 178 11.91 -10.84 -0.20
C GLY A 178 11.17 -10.38 -1.45
N MET A 179 11.70 -9.42 -2.22
CA MET A 179 11.09 -8.97 -3.47
C MET A 179 12.04 -9.17 -4.65
N VAL A 180 11.59 -9.91 -5.68
CA VAL A 180 12.37 -10.24 -6.86
C VAL A 180 11.68 -9.70 -8.11
N ASP A 181 12.39 -8.87 -8.87
CA ASP A 181 11.91 -8.21 -10.08
C ASP A 181 12.24 -9.02 -11.34
N LEU A 182 11.22 -9.50 -12.06
CA LEU A 182 11.39 -10.29 -13.29
C LEU A 182 11.69 -9.44 -14.55
N GLN A 183 11.60 -8.11 -14.45
CA GLN A 183 12.11 -7.18 -15.45
C GLN A 183 13.61 -6.92 -15.29
N SER A 184 14.19 -7.20 -14.12
CA SER A 184 15.62 -7.07 -13.89
C SER A 184 16.43 -7.94 -14.88
N PRO A 185 17.53 -7.42 -15.47
CA PRO A 185 18.42 -8.26 -16.27
C PRO A 185 18.96 -9.46 -15.49
N ALA A 186 19.16 -9.32 -14.17
CA ALA A 186 19.69 -10.37 -13.29
C ALA A 186 18.78 -11.61 -13.21
N THR A 187 17.48 -11.45 -13.45
CA THR A 187 16.50 -12.54 -13.42
C THR A 187 16.24 -13.13 -14.80
N THR A 188 17.00 -12.75 -15.83
CA THR A 188 16.81 -13.26 -17.19
C THR A 188 16.92 -14.78 -17.24
N SER A 189 18.05 -15.36 -16.81
CA SER A 189 18.24 -16.83 -16.79
C SER A 189 17.54 -17.49 -15.59
N ARG A 190 17.28 -18.80 -15.66
CA ARG A 190 16.78 -19.57 -14.50
C ARG A 190 17.73 -19.45 -13.32
N ARG A 191 19.02 -19.73 -13.53
CA ARG A 191 20.07 -19.57 -12.51
C ARG A 191 20.09 -18.16 -11.91
N GLY A 192 19.89 -17.12 -12.71
CA GLY A 192 19.85 -15.73 -12.26
C GLY A 192 18.64 -15.43 -11.37
N LEU A 193 17.46 -15.94 -11.73
CA LEU A 193 16.27 -15.89 -10.88
C LEU A 193 16.50 -16.61 -9.54
N VAL A 194 17.05 -17.82 -9.56
CA VAL A 194 17.39 -18.59 -8.35
C VAL A 194 18.36 -17.79 -7.47
N ALA A 195 19.38 -17.16 -8.06
CA ALA A 195 20.33 -16.34 -7.33
C ALA A 195 19.66 -15.13 -6.65
N GLU A 196 18.78 -14.41 -7.34
CA GLU A 196 18.06 -13.29 -6.73
C GLU A 196 17.09 -13.76 -5.64
N MET A 197 16.41 -14.90 -5.82
CA MET A 197 15.57 -15.50 -4.76
C MET A 197 16.37 -15.84 -3.50
N LEU A 198 17.54 -16.46 -3.66
CA LEU A 198 18.43 -16.80 -2.55
C LEU A 198 18.99 -15.54 -1.86
N LYS A 199 19.35 -14.52 -2.65
CA LYS A 199 19.86 -13.24 -2.15
C LYS A 199 18.83 -12.48 -1.33
N VAL A 200 17.58 -12.35 -1.78
CA VAL A 200 16.53 -11.68 -0.99
C VAL A 200 16.17 -12.45 0.29
N CYS A 201 16.52 -13.73 0.33
CA CYS A 201 16.45 -14.58 1.51
C CYS A 201 17.65 -14.42 2.46
N GLY A 202 18.65 -13.61 2.12
CA GLY A 202 19.88 -13.44 2.89
C GLY A 202 20.91 -14.56 2.69
N SER A 203 20.76 -15.43 1.70
CA SER A 203 21.77 -16.43 1.36
C SER A 203 22.87 -15.79 0.53
N THR A 204 24.13 -16.11 0.88
CA THR A 204 25.33 -15.72 0.13
C THR A 204 25.94 -16.88 -0.65
N LEU A 205 25.27 -18.02 -0.68
CA LEU A 205 25.78 -19.20 -1.36
C LEU A 205 25.83 -18.97 -2.88
N PRO A 206 26.94 -19.35 -3.55
CA PRO A 206 27.00 -19.28 -4.99
C PRO A 206 25.98 -20.27 -5.58
N VAL A 207 25.22 -19.81 -6.57
CA VAL A 207 24.29 -20.68 -7.29
C VAL A 207 25.08 -21.48 -8.33
N PRO A 208 25.10 -22.82 -8.28
CA PRO A 208 25.79 -23.63 -9.27
C PRO A 208 25.13 -23.52 -10.65
N PRO A 209 25.75 -24.10 -11.70
CA PRO A 209 25.09 -24.28 -12.99
C PRO A 209 23.81 -25.12 -12.89
N GLU A 210 23.07 -25.14 -13.99
CA GLU A 210 21.86 -25.93 -14.14
C GLU A 210 22.24 -27.41 -14.39
N PRO A 211 21.54 -28.39 -13.77
CA PRO A 211 20.31 -28.28 -12.98
C PRO A 211 20.51 -28.17 -11.45
N GLU A 212 21.75 -28.11 -10.95
CA GLU A 212 22.05 -28.13 -9.50
C GLU A 212 21.61 -26.84 -8.78
N ASP A 213 21.29 -25.78 -9.51
CA ASP A 213 20.75 -24.53 -9.00
C ASP A 213 19.44 -24.75 -8.23
N LEU A 214 18.56 -25.60 -8.75
CA LEU A 214 17.28 -25.95 -8.10
C LEU A 214 17.47 -26.79 -6.84
N VAL A 215 18.47 -27.68 -6.82
CA VAL A 215 18.85 -28.44 -5.62
C VAL A 215 19.33 -27.49 -4.53
N THR A 216 20.17 -26.52 -4.89
CA THR A 216 20.67 -25.50 -3.97
C THR A 216 19.53 -24.66 -3.40
N LEU A 217 18.59 -24.23 -4.24
CA LEU A 217 17.39 -23.51 -3.81
C LEU A 217 16.60 -24.32 -2.76
N GLY A 218 16.31 -25.58 -3.07
CA GLY A 218 15.58 -26.48 -2.19
C GLY A 218 16.26 -26.65 -0.83
N GLN A 219 17.55 -26.98 -0.83
CA GLN A 219 18.33 -27.17 0.40
C GLN A 219 18.37 -25.91 1.28
N VAL A 220 18.50 -24.72 0.69
CA VAL A 220 18.49 -23.48 1.46
C VAL A 220 17.13 -23.23 2.09
N PHE A 221 16.04 -23.45 1.35
CA PHE A 221 14.69 -23.22 1.87
C PHE A 221 14.29 -24.27 2.92
N GLU A 222 14.67 -25.53 2.74
CA GLU A 222 14.39 -26.62 3.67
C GLU A 222 15.03 -26.42 5.04
N LYS A 223 16.27 -25.89 5.07
CA LYS A 223 17.02 -25.61 6.30
C LYS A 223 16.42 -24.46 7.13
N ARG A 224 15.49 -23.67 6.57
CA ARG A 224 14.87 -22.58 7.34
C ARG A 224 13.83 -23.11 8.33
N PRO A 225 13.75 -22.51 9.53
CA PRO A 225 12.74 -22.89 10.52
C PRO A 225 11.33 -22.49 10.09
N THR A 226 11.20 -21.38 9.37
CA THR A 226 9.92 -20.86 8.85
C THR A 226 9.90 -20.89 7.32
N PRO A 227 8.71 -20.97 6.70
CA PRO A 227 8.59 -20.84 5.25
C PRO A 227 9.16 -19.50 4.77
N VAL A 228 9.84 -19.53 3.64
CA VAL A 228 10.32 -18.34 2.94
C VAL A 228 9.16 -17.63 2.28
N ARG A 229 9.08 -16.29 2.41
CA ARG A 229 8.10 -15.47 1.70
C ARG A 229 8.77 -14.63 0.63
N ILE A 230 8.37 -14.79 -0.63
CA ILE A 230 8.92 -14.04 -1.75
C ILE A 230 7.79 -13.43 -2.59
N ALA A 231 7.91 -12.14 -2.89
CA ALA A 231 7.18 -11.50 -3.98
C ALA A 231 7.95 -11.63 -5.30
N LEU A 232 7.31 -12.23 -6.30
CA LEU A 232 7.76 -12.22 -7.69
C LEU A 232 6.96 -11.15 -8.43
N ILE A 233 7.59 -10.02 -8.76
CA ILE A 233 6.92 -8.89 -9.40
C ILE A 233 7.13 -8.90 -10.91
N ASP A 234 6.15 -8.37 -11.65
CA ASP A 234 6.11 -8.40 -13.11
C ASP A 234 6.16 -9.83 -13.66
N PHE A 235 5.39 -10.74 -13.06
CA PHE A 235 5.41 -12.16 -13.37
C PHE A 235 4.93 -12.51 -14.77
N ASP A 236 4.25 -11.59 -15.46
CA ASP A 236 3.88 -11.76 -16.88
C ASP A 236 5.10 -12.05 -17.77
N MET A 237 6.30 -11.60 -17.35
CA MET A 237 7.56 -11.85 -18.04
C MET A 237 7.85 -13.34 -18.25
N VAL A 238 7.35 -14.23 -17.38
CA VAL A 238 7.54 -15.68 -17.47
C VAL A 238 7.12 -16.23 -18.84
N ALA A 239 6.04 -15.72 -19.41
CA ALA A 239 5.54 -16.16 -20.72
C ALA A 239 6.57 -15.96 -21.86
N HIS A 240 7.57 -15.10 -21.65
CA HIS A 240 8.62 -14.78 -22.60
C HIS A 240 10.00 -15.37 -22.23
N ARG A 241 10.13 -16.07 -21.09
CA ARG A 241 11.40 -16.63 -20.59
C ARG A 241 11.46 -18.15 -20.79
N LYS A 242 11.77 -18.60 -22.02
CA LYS A 242 11.88 -20.05 -22.34
C LYS A 242 12.88 -20.80 -21.44
N GLN A 243 13.95 -20.12 -21.03
CA GLN A 243 15.00 -20.65 -20.16
C GLN A 243 14.60 -20.95 -18.71
N TYR A 244 13.39 -20.58 -18.28
CA TYR A 244 12.92 -20.99 -16.95
C TYR A 244 12.60 -22.49 -16.89
N GLU A 245 12.26 -23.09 -18.04
CA GLU A 245 11.99 -24.52 -18.18
C GLU A 245 10.89 -25.06 -17.24
N VAL A 246 10.48 -26.31 -17.44
CA VAL A 246 9.42 -26.93 -16.61
C VAL A 246 9.89 -27.23 -15.18
N ASP A 247 11.18 -27.49 -15.02
CA ASP A 247 11.76 -27.97 -13.75
C ASP A 247 11.81 -26.90 -12.66
N LEU A 248 12.03 -25.63 -13.03
CA LEU A 248 11.93 -24.52 -12.08
C LEU A 248 10.55 -24.52 -11.44
N PHE A 249 9.53 -24.60 -12.26
CA PHE A 249 8.16 -24.50 -11.82
C PHE A 249 7.68 -25.75 -11.07
N ALA A 250 8.15 -26.94 -11.48
CA ALA A 250 7.97 -28.15 -10.69
C ALA A 250 8.60 -28.03 -9.30
N SER A 251 9.80 -27.43 -9.21
CA SER A 251 10.50 -27.18 -7.95
C SER A 251 9.76 -26.17 -7.07
N LEU A 252 9.29 -25.05 -7.64
CA LEU A 252 8.48 -24.07 -6.91
C LEU A 252 7.17 -24.71 -6.40
N ARG A 253 6.49 -25.51 -7.22
CA ARG A 253 5.29 -26.26 -6.80
C ARG A 253 5.59 -27.15 -5.60
N PHE A 254 6.66 -27.93 -5.68
CA PHE A 254 7.07 -28.85 -4.62
C PHE A 254 7.34 -28.09 -3.31
N LEU A 255 8.05 -26.96 -3.39
CA LEU A 255 8.35 -26.11 -2.23
C LEU A 255 7.09 -25.46 -1.61
N ILE A 256 6.09 -25.11 -2.43
CA ILE A 256 4.83 -24.52 -1.96
C ILE A 256 3.90 -25.59 -1.37
N MET A 257 3.62 -26.65 -2.13
CA MET A 257 2.55 -27.60 -1.81
C MET A 257 3.02 -28.77 -0.94
N THR A 258 4.16 -29.36 -1.29
CA THR A 258 4.64 -30.60 -0.67
C THR A 258 5.48 -30.31 0.56
N ASN A 259 6.53 -29.50 0.42
CA ASN A 259 7.43 -29.18 1.52
C ASN A 259 6.93 -28.00 2.38
N ARG A 260 6.01 -27.18 1.85
CA ARG A 260 5.48 -25.97 2.53
C ARG A 260 6.59 -25.06 3.07
N LYS A 261 7.69 -24.94 2.32
CA LYS A 261 8.86 -24.10 2.65
C LYS A 261 8.86 -22.77 1.89
N LEU A 262 7.90 -22.55 0.99
CA LEU A 262 7.78 -21.35 0.18
C LEU A 262 6.34 -20.83 0.17
N ILE A 263 6.17 -19.54 0.40
CA ILE A 263 4.94 -18.78 0.23
C ILE A 263 5.23 -17.70 -0.80
N LEU A 264 4.47 -17.65 -1.89
CA LEU A 264 4.65 -16.66 -2.95
C LEU A 264 3.58 -15.59 -2.92
N LEU A 265 3.98 -14.35 -3.17
CA LEU A 265 3.12 -13.31 -3.73
C LEU A 265 3.53 -13.09 -5.18
N ILE A 266 2.67 -13.41 -6.12
CA ILE A 266 2.89 -13.23 -7.54
C ILE A 266 2.14 -11.97 -7.95
N GLN A 267 2.84 -10.97 -8.47
CA GLN A 267 2.17 -9.84 -9.10
C GLN A 267 2.16 -10.04 -10.61
N SER A 268 0.98 -9.98 -11.21
CA SER A 268 0.81 -10.08 -12.67
C SER A 268 -0.28 -9.15 -13.18
N ARG A 269 -0.37 -9.00 -14.51
CA ARG A 269 -1.45 -8.29 -15.22
C ARG A 269 -2.42 -9.25 -15.90
N ILE A 270 -2.01 -10.50 -16.07
CA ILE A 270 -2.81 -11.59 -16.63
C ILE A 270 -3.06 -12.63 -15.52
N PRO A 271 -4.26 -13.25 -15.45
CA PRO A 271 -4.50 -14.33 -14.49
C PRO A 271 -3.42 -15.40 -14.53
N PHE A 272 -2.90 -15.81 -13.36
CA PHE A 272 -1.77 -16.73 -13.22
C PHE A 272 -1.91 -18.00 -14.08
N ILE A 273 -3.10 -18.60 -14.13
CA ILE A 273 -3.36 -19.82 -14.91
C ILE A 273 -3.09 -19.65 -16.42
N LYS A 274 -3.20 -18.43 -16.95
CA LYS A 274 -2.94 -18.11 -18.36
C LYS A 274 -1.47 -17.77 -18.65
N LEU A 275 -0.66 -17.56 -17.61
CA LEU A 275 0.78 -17.30 -17.76
C LEU A 275 1.61 -18.59 -17.85
N LEU A 276 0.99 -19.72 -17.55
CA LEU A 276 1.64 -21.02 -17.58
C LEU A 276 1.32 -21.75 -18.89
N PRO A 277 2.24 -22.54 -19.45
CA PRO A 277 1.95 -23.43 -20.57
C PRO A 277 0.79 -24.39 -20.28
N THR A 278 0.08 -24.83 -21.31
CA THR A 278 -0.94 -25.90 -21.18
C THR A 278 -0.29 -27.18 -20.62
N ASN A 279 -0.94 -27.86 -19.67
CA ASN A 279 -0.43 -29.04 -18.94
C ASN A 279 0.79 -28.79 -18.05
N HIS A 280 1.08 -27.54 -17.72
CA HIS A 280 2.22 -27.20 -16.88
C HIS A 280 2.01 -27.62 -15.41
N PRO A 281 3.05 -28.08 -14.68
CA PRO A 281 2.91 -28.55 -13.29
C PRO A 281 2.31 -27.51 -12.33
N LEU A 282 2.52 -26.22 -12.58
CA LEU A 282 1.91 -25.16 -11.76
C LEU A 282 0.43 -24.91 -12.09
N SER A 283 -0.08 -25.38 -13.24
CA SER A 283 -1.49 -25.21 -13.59
C SER A 283 -2.41 -25.97 -12.64
N SER A 284 -1.90 -27.05 -12.03
CA SER A 284 -2.54 -27.79 -10.96
C SER A 284 -2.26 -27.22 -9.55
N ILE A 285 -1.67 -26.03 -9.40
CA ILE A 285 -1.79 -25.30 -8.12
C ILE A 285 -3.19 -24.71 -8.08
N THR A 286 -4.14 -25.49 -7.58
CA THR A 286 -5.52 -25.04 -7.35
C THR A 286 -5.62 -24.03 -6.21
N ASP A 287 -4.58 -23.94 -5.37
CA ASP A 287 -4.67 -23.26 -4.08
C ASP A 287 -4.15 -21.82 -4.10
N LEU A 288 -3.61 -21.35 -5.23
CA LEU A 288 -3.14 -19.97 -5.36
C LEU A 288 -4.33 -19.02 -5.31
N LYS A 289 -4.41 -18.21 -4.25
CA LYS A 289 -5.52 -17.28 -4.04
C LYS A 289 -5.34 -16.08 -4.95
N THR A 290 -6.37 -15.70 -5.69
CA THR A 290 -6.31 -14.49 -6.53
C THR A 290 -6.90 -13.32 -5.77
N VAL A 291 -6.16 -12.22 -5.71
CA VAL A 291 -6.60 -10.93 -5.18
C VAL A 291 -6.49 -9.91 -6.30
N GLU A 292 -7.57 -9.19 -6.59
CA GLU A 292 -7.59 -8.21 -7.66
C GLU A 292 -7.33 -6.81 -7.12
N LEU A 293 -6.44 -6.07 -7.79
CA LEU A 293 -6.19 -4.65 -7.54
C LEU A 293 -6.48 -3.87 -8.82
N HIS A 294 -7.58 -3.14 -8.80
CA HIS A 294 -8.05 -2.41 -9.97
C HIS A 294 -7.63 -0.96 -9.89
N GLY A 295 -6.82 -0.54 -10.87
CA GLY A 295 -6.60 0.87 -11.07
C GLY A 295 -7.85 1.56 -11.61
N ARG A 296 -7.96 2.88 -11.40
CA ARG A 296 -8.99 3.68 -12.05
C ARG A 296 -8.78 3.60 -13.57
N PRO A 297 -9.85 3.43 -14.37
CA PRO A 297 -9.73 3.50 -15.81
C PRO A 297 -9.17 4.88 -16.16
N SER A 298 -8.07 4.91 -16.92
CA SER A 298 -7.46 6.15 -17.38
C SER A 298 -8.50 6.97 -18.12
N HIS A 299 -9.11 7.95 -17.46
CA HIS A 299 -10.00 8.87 -18.12
C HIS A 299 -9.15 9.67 -19.12
N PRO A 300 -9.44 9.62 -20.43
CA PRO A 300 -8.81 10.53 -21.36
C PRO A 300 -9.23 11.95 -20.94
N HIS A 301 -8.27 12.73 -20.43
CA HIS A 301 -8.40 14.16 -20.15
C HIS A 301 -9.77 14.66 -19.66
N ARG A 302 -10.07 14.51 -18.37
CA ARG A 302 -10.95 15.47 -17.68
C ARG A 302 -10.13 16.69 -17.23
N LEU A 303 -9.55 17.38 -18.20
CA LEU A 303 -9.14 18.78 -18.02
C LEU A 303 -10.37 19.65 -18.27
N LYS A 304 -10.72 20.48 -17.27
CA LYS A 304 -11.69 21.60 -17.32
C LYS A 304 -13.19 21.24 -17.35
N LYS A 305 -13.80 21.19 -16.15
CA LYS A 305 -15.01 21.97 -15.79
C LYS A 305 -15.48 21.56 -14.39
N LEU A 306 -14.96 22.25 -13.39
CA LEU A 306 -15.61 22.49 -12.10
C LEU A 306 -15.08 23.84 -11.60
N ALA A 307 -15.33 24.87 -12.41
CA ALA A 307 -15.43 26.23 -11.94
C ALA A 307 -16.93 26.55 -11.94
N CYS A 308 -17.39 27.19 -10.85
CA CYS A 308 -18.74 27.68 -10.60
C CYS A 308 -19.74 26.65 -10.06
N VAL A 309 -19.67 26.39 -8.75
CA VAL A 309 -20.87 26.19 -7.92
C VAL A 309 -20.79 27.20 -6.77
N GLY A 310 -21.72 28.16 -6.75
CA GLY A 310 -22.13 28.87 -5.53
C GLY A 310 -21.58 30.27 -5.28
N ALA A 311 -22.07 31.28 -6.00
CA ALA A 311 -22.16 32.66 -5.48
C ALA A 311 -23.41 33.34 -6.05
N THR A 312 -24.54 33.11 -5.39
CA THR A 312 -25.78 33.85 -5.63
C THR A 312 -25.63 35.22 -4.97
N ILE A 313 -25.28 36.26 -5.73
CA ILE A 313 -25.33 37.64 -5.28
C ILE A 313 -26.73 38.18 -5.58
N ASN A 314 -27.42 38.58 -4.52
CA ASN A 314 -28.74 39.20 -4.51
C ASN A 314 -28.57 40.72 -4.67
N PRO A 315 -29.09 41.38 -5.72
CA PRO A 315 -29.09 42.83 -5.78
C PRO A 315 -30.44 43.37 -5.28
N ARG A 316 -30.45 43.90 -4.06
CA ARG A 316 -31.39 44.93 -3.63
C ARG A 316 -30.62 46.13 -3.10
N CYS A 317 -31.20 47.30 -3.36
CA CYS A 317 -30.86 48.65 -2.90
C CYS A 317 -30.00 49.48 -3.87
N GLY A 318 -30.67 50.48 -4.46
CA GLY A 318 -30.22 51.46 -5.42
C GLY A 318 -31.44 52.02 -6.12
#